data_AF-A0A2V7G9M3-F1
#
_entry.id   AF-A0A2V7G9M3-F1
#
_cell.length_a   1.000
_cell.length_b   1.000
_cell.length_c   1.000
_cell.angle_alpha   90.00
_cell.angle_beta   90.00
_cell.angle_gamma   90.00
#
_symmetry.space_group_name_H-M   'P 1'
#
loop_
_entity.id
_entity.type
_entity.pdbx_description
1 polymer ?
#
loop_
_entity_poly.entity_id
_entity_poly.type
_entity_poly.pdbx_seq_one_letter_code
_entity_poly.pdbx_strand_id
1 'polypeptide(L)'
;MEDVLAITFIFGGGTLFLLAISPVGKAVAERIRRHGGAALPEDVRAELDALRSEVVGEVQGLRTEVSELSERMDFAERLLAKQRDAERLAPPGSR
;
A
#
# COMPACT_ATOMS: atom_id res chain seq x y z
N MET A 1 -37.92 -32.11 18.90
CA MET A 1 -36.74 -31.80 18.04
C MET A 1 -36.24 -30.40 18.31
N GLU A 2 -37.13 -29.42 18.46
CA GLU A 2 -36.82 -28.03 18.82
C GLU A 2 -35.99 -27.90 20.11
N ASP A 3 -36.35 -28.62 21.17
CA ASP A 3 -35.62 -28.56 22.45
C ASP A 3 -34.17 -29.06 22.35
N VAL A 4 -33.91 -30.07 21.52
CA VAL A 4 -32.55 -30.60 21.29
C VAL A 4 -31.70 -29.60 20.52
N LEU A 5 -32.31 -28.90 19.57
CA LEU A 5 -31.69 -27.80 18.83
C LEU A 5 -31.36 -26.63 19.76
N ALA A 6 -32.30 -26.22 20.62
CA ALA A 6 -32.08 -25.16 21.59
C ALA A 6 -30.94 -25.49 22.57
N ILE A 7 -30.92 -26.72 23.10
CA ILE A 7 -29.85 -27.20 23.99
C ILE A 7 -28.51 -27.21 23.26
N THR A 8 -28.47 -27.70 22.02
CA THR A 8 -27.24 -27.75 21.22
C THR A 8 -26.73 -26.35 20.89
N PHE A 9 -27.62 -25.39 20.63
CA PHE A 9 -27.23 -24.00 20.36
C PHE A 9 -26.69 -23.30 21.61
N ILE A 10 -27.35 -23.48 22.75
CA ILE A 10 -26.95 -22.84 24.02
C ILE A 10 -25.64 -23.45 24.53
N PHE A 11 -25.59 -24.77 24.68
CA PHE A 11 -24.43 -25.46 25.22
C PHE A 11 -23.30 -25.59 24.20
N GLY A 12 -23.62 -25.89 22.94
CA GLY A 12 -22.62 -25.97 21.87
C GLY A 12 -22.07 -24.59 21.50
N GLY A 13 -22.92 -23.57 21.39
CA GLY A 13 -22.50 -22.19 21.16
C GLY A 13 -21.69 -21.62 22.31
N GLY A 14 -22.13 -21.83 23.56
CA GLY A 14 -21.41 -21.41 24.76
C GLY A 14 -20.05 -22.10 24.92
N THR A 15 -19.99 -23.41 24.63
CA THR A 15 -18.74 -24.18 24.67
C THR A 15 -17.78 -23.73 23.57
N LEU A 16 -18.27 -23.48 22.35
CA LEU A 16 -17.45 -22.95 21.26
C LEU A 16 -16.92 -21.55 21.58
N PHE A 17 -17.73 -20.70 22.22
CA PHE A 17 -17.34 -19.36 22.66
C PHE A 17 -16.25 -19.41 23.75
N LEU A 18 -16.41 -20.27 24.75
CA LEU A 18 -15.39 -20.48 25.80
C LEU A 18 -14.10 -21.06 25.21
N LEU A 19 -14.20 -22.00 24.27
CA LEU A 19 -13.03 -22.51 23.56
C LEU A 19 -12.33 -21.39 22.79
N ALA A 20 -13.04 -20.52 22.08
CA ALA A 20 -12.46 -19.42 21.31
C ALA A 20 -11.66 -18.42 22.16
N ILE A 21 -12.08 -18.16 23.41
CA ILE A 21 -11.39 -17.26 24.34
C ILE A 21 -10.24 -18.00 25.07
N SER A 22 -10.33 -19.31 25.19
CA SER A 22 -9.33 -20.13 25.88
C SER A 22 -7.98 -20.21 25.16
N PRO A 23 -6.89 -20.53 25.88
CA PRO A 23 -5.59 -20.84 25.26
C PRO A 23 -5.65 -21.97 24.23
N VAL A 24 -6.58 -22.93 24.41
CA VAL A 24 -6.77 -24.06 23.50
C VAL A 24 -7.37 -23.60 22.18
N GLY A 25 -8.37 -22.71 22.19
CA GLY A 25 -8.91 -22.14 20.95
C GLY A 25 -7.90 -21.27 20.22
N LYS A 26 -7.04 -20.55 20.95
CA LYS A 26 -5.92 -19.82 20.33
C LYS A 26 -4.93 -20.78 19.65
N ALA A 27 -4.58 -21.89 20.28
CA ALA A 27 -3.69 -22.90 19.72
C ALA A 27 -4.31 -23.62 18.50
N VAL A 28 -5.62 -23.92 18.55
CA VAL A 28 -6.35 -24.49 17.42
C VAL A 28 -6.47 -23.49 16.27
N ALA A 29 -6.78 -22.23 16.56
CA ALA A 29 -6.82 -21.16 15.56
C ALA A 29 -5.43 -20.94 14.94
N GLU A 30 -4.36 -21.05 15.73
CA GLU A 30 -2.98 -20.98 15.24
C GLU A 30 -2.60 -22.19 14.40
N ARG A 31 -3.09 -23.38 14.76
CA ARG A 31 -2.91 -24.60 13.97
C ARG A 31 -3.67 -24.53 12.64
N ILE A 32 -4.91 -24.04 12.65
CA ILE A 32 -5.71 -23.81 11.44
C ILE A 32 -5.10 -22.70 10.61
N ARG A 33 -4.60 -21.61 11.21
CA ARG A 33 -3.84 -20.57 10.50
C ARG A 33 -2.56 -21.13 9.88
N ARG A 34 -1.85 -22.03 10.56
CA ARG A 34 -0.68 -22.72 10.00
C ARG A 34 -1.06 -23.71 8.88
N HIS A 35 -2.28 -24.25 8.90
CA HIS A 35 -2.75 -25.22 7.91
C HIS A 35 -3.45 -24.58 6.70
N GLY A 36 -4.15 -23.46 6.89
CA GLY A 36 -4.88 -22.69 5.88
C GLY A 36 -4.15 -21.44 5.40
N GLY A 37 -3.22 -20.94 6.20
CA GLY A 37 -2.11 -20.10 5.78
C GLY A 37 -0.87 -20.96 5.85
N ALA A 38 -0.62 -21.77 4.82
CA ALA A 38 0.74 -22.23 4.58
C ALA A 38 1.60 -20.96 4.63
N ALA A 39 2.43 -20.83 5.67
CA ALA A 39 3.43 -19.78 5.72
C ALA A 39 4.10 -19.84 4.35
N LEU A 40 3.99 -18.76 3.56
CA LEU A 40 4.48 -18.78 2.19
C LEU A 40 5.89 -19.37 2.23
N PRO A 41 6.23 -20.33 1.36
CA PRO A 41 7.57 -20.90 1.32
C PRO A 41 8.62 -19.78 1.42
N GLU A 42 9.66 -19.96 2.24
CA GLU A 42 10.63 -18.88 2.53
C GLU A 42 11.24 -18.29 1.25
N ASP A 43 11.37 -19.10 0.20
CA ASP A 43 11.72 -18.73 -1.17
C ASP A 43 10.74 -17.73 -1.78
N VAL A 44 9.43 -17.97 -1.67
CA VAL A 44 8.39 -17.05 -2.19
C VAL A 44 8.36 -15.75 -1.38
N ARG A 45 8.61 -15.81 -0.07
CA ARG A 45 8.75 -14.58 0.75
C ARG A 45 9.98 -13.77 0.36
N ALA A 46 11.11 -14.42 0.16
CA ALA A 46 12.34 -13.77 -0.29
C ALA A 46 12.17 -13.15 -1.68
N GLU A 47 11.48 -13.82 -2.61
CA GLU A 47 11.16 -13.29 -3.94
C GLU A 47 10.23 -12.08 -3.86
N LEU A 48 9.19 -12.13 -3.01
CA LEU A 48 8.30 -10.99 -2.78
C LEU A 48 9.03 -9.78 -2.18
N ASP A 49 9.92 -10.00 -1.21
CA ASP A 49 10.72 -8.92 -0.62
C ASP A 49 11.72 -8.33 -1.62
N ALA A 50 12.33 -9.16 -2.47
CA ALA A 50 13.21 -8.70 -3.55
C ALA A 50 12.44 -7.83 -4.56
N LEU A 51 11.28 -8.32 -5.04
CA LEU A 51 10.44 -7.57 -5.98
C LEU A 51 9.92 -6.27 -5.36
N ARG A 52 9.55 -6.29 -4.07
CA ARG A 52 9.14 -5.10 -3.34
C ARG A 52 10.29 -4.08 -3.26
N SER A 53 11.51 -4.53 -3.01
CA SER A 53 12.69 -3.66 -2.97
C SER A 53 12.97 -3.03 -4.34
N GLU A 54 12.86 -3.81 -5.42
CA GLU A 54 13.05 -3.34 -6.79
C GLU A 54 12.04 -2.23 -7.15
N VAL A 55 10.75 -2.49 -6.93
CA VAL A 55 9.67 -1.51 -7.19
C VAL A 55 9.87 -0.23 -6.38
N VAL A 56 10.27 -0.34 -5.11
CA VAL A 56 10.57 0.85 -4.28
C VAL A 56 11.74 1.64 -4.85
N GLY A 57 12.78 0.96 -5.33
CA GLY A 57 13.93 1.59 -6.00
C GLY A 57 13.51 2.33 -7.26
N GLU A 58 12.73 1.71 -8.13
CA GLU A 58 12.22 2.33 -9.36
C GLU A 58 11.37 3.57 -9.07
N VAL A 59 10.46 3.49 -8.10
CA VAL A 59 9.62 4.63 -7.70
C VAL A 59 10.46 5.79 -7.15
N GLN A 60 11.52 5.49 -6.38
CA GLN A 60 12.45 6.53 -5.90
C GLN A 60 13.24 7.17 -7.06
N GLY A 61 13.67 6.37 -8.03
CA GLY A 61 14.31 6.85 -9.26
C GLY A 61 13.40 7.80 -10.03
N LEU A 62 12.18 7.35 -10.34
CA LEU A 62 11.17 8.16 -11.04
C LEU A 62 10.83 9.45 -10.28
N ARG A 63 10.72 9.40 -8.95
CA ARG A 63 10.48 10.60 -8.14
C ARG A 63 11.62 11.62 -8.28
N THR A 64 12.86 11.15 -8.38
CA THR A 64 14.03 12.02 -8.59
C THR A 64 13.99 12.66 -9.96
N GLU A 65 13.72 11.88 -11.01
CA GLU A 65 13.59 12.38 -12.38
C GLU A 65 12.46 13.40 -12.53
N VAL A 66 11.31 13.14 -11.89
CA VAL A 66 10.18 14.09 -11.85
C VAL A 66 10.56 15.38 -11.13
N SER A 67 11.34 15.30 -10.04
CA SER A 67 11.83 16.48 -9.33
C SER A 67 12.73 17.33 -10.23
N GLU A 68 13.69 16.70 -10.91
CA GLU A 68 14.59 17.41 -11.83
C GLU A 68 13.81 18.01 -13.01
N LEU A 69 12.84 17.27 -13.55
CA LEU A 69 11.98 17.78 -14.62
C LEU A 69 11.17 19.00 -14.14
N SER A 70 10.66 18.97 -12.90
CA SER A 70 9.94 20.09 -12.30
C SER A 70 10.82 21.34 -12.19
N GLU A 71 12.09 21.18 -11.80
CA GLU A 71 13.04 22.30 -11.72
C GLU A 71 13.34 22.89 -13.12
N ARG A 72 13.54 22.02 -14.11
CA ARG A 72 13.73 22.44 -15.51
C ARG A 72 12.50 23.16 -16.08
N MET A 73 11.29 22.71 -15.73
CA MET A 73 10.04 23.37 -16.12
C MET A 73 9.88 24.73 -15.46
N ASP A 74 10.14 24.87 -14.15
CA ASP A 74 10.12 26.16 -13.44
C ASP A 74 11.12 27.14 -14.07
N PHE A 75 12.32 26.66 -14.44
CA PHE A 75 13.29 27.49 -15.14
C PHE A 75 12.78 27.98 -16.52
N ALA A 76 12.16 27.09 -17.30
CA ALA A 76 11.57 27.45 -18.58
C ALA A 76 10.44 28.48 -18.43
N GLU A 77 9.59 28.34 -17.40
CA GLU A 77 8.53 29.29 -17.09
C GLU A 77 9.10 30.67 -16.76
N ARG A 78 10.13 30.74 -15.91
CA ARG A 78 10.81 32.00 -15.56
C ARG A 78 11.47 32.65 -16.77
N LEU A 79 12.05 31.88 -17.68
CA LEU A 79 12.64 32.41 -18.92
C LEU A 79 11.57 32.97 -19.86
N LEU A 80 10.46 32.25 -20.05
CA LEU A 80 9.34 32.71 -20.87
C LEU A 80 8.70 33.99 -20.30
N ALA A 81 8.53 34.06 -18.98
CA ALA A 81 8.04 35.27 -18.32
C ALA A 81 8.96 36.48 -18.59
N LYS A 82 10.28 36.31 -18.44
CA LYS A 82 11.26 37.36 -18.75
C LYS A 82 11.22 37.81 -20.21
N GLN A 83 11.06 36.88 -21.16
CA GLN A 83 10.94 37.23 -22.59
C GLN A 83 9.68 38.06 -22.87
N ARG A 84 8.53 37.69 -22.28
CA ARG A 84 7.28 38.45 -22.42
C ARG A 84 7.38 39.85 -21.83
N ASP A 85 8.06 40.02 -20.71
CA ASP A 85 8.28 41.34 -20.12
C ASP A 85 9.18 42.21 -21.02
N ALA A 86 10.25 41.64 -21.57
CA ALA A 86 11.12 42.35 -22.52
C ALA A 86 10.37 42.77 -23.80
N GLU A 87 9.48 41.93 -24.32
CA GLU A 87 8.64 42.25 -25.48
C GLU A 87 7.63 43.37 -25.17
N ARG A 88 7.07 43.43 -23.96
CA ARG A 88 6.18 44.52 -23.51
C ARG A 88 6.92 45.84 -23.27
N LEU A 89 8.21 45.78 -22.95
CA LEU A 89 9.08 46.95 -22.75
C LEU A 89 9.65 47.50 -24.07
N ALA A 90 9.55 46.76 -25.17
CA ALA A 90 9.94 47.27 -26.49
C ALA A 90 8.98 48.41 -26.91
N PRO A 91 9.49 49.60 -27.27
CA PRO A 91 8.65 50.74 -27.61
C PRO A 91 7.83 50.45 -28.88
N PRO A 92 6.58 50.97 -28.99
CA PRO A 92 5.76 50.77 -30.17
C PRO A 92 6.41 51.51 -31.35
N GLY A 93 7.01 50.74 -32.26
CA GLY A 93 7.34 51.15 -33.63
C GLY A 93 8.16 52.44 -33.79
N SER A 94 9.48 52.32 -33.79
CA SER A 94 10.31 53.20 -34.63
C SER A 94 10.42 52.58 -36.03
N ARG A 95 9.41 52.79 -36.87
CA ARG A 95 9.54 52.73 -38.33
C ARG A 95 9.04 54.04 -38.90
#